data_AF-A0A0B6Y2V9-F1
#
_entry.id   AF-A0A0B6Y2V9-F1
#
_cell.length_a   1.000
_cell.length_b   1.000
_cell.length_c   1.000
_cell.angle_alpha   90.00
_cell.angle_beta   90.00
_cell.angle_gamma   90.00
#
_symmetry.space_group_name_H-M   'P 1'
#
loop_
_entity.id
_entity.type
_entity.pdbx_description
1 polymer ?
#
loop_
_entity_poly.entity_id
_entity_poly.type
_entity_poly.pdbx_seq_one_letter_code
_entity_poly.pdbx_strand_id
1 'polypeptide(L)'
;SANSKNPEIFHIKQLNVDSKCDIFYILVSTIDGKVSALDLHKKGSLVWSIQADARPLYSSSLASMEMTHNGKKMRIIPSLDGALYQFDGEKVEAVP
;
A
#
# COMPACT_ATOMS: atom_id res chain seq x y z
N SER A 1 -10.53 37.33 61.02
CA SER A 1 -10.05 37.73 59.69
C SER A 1 -9.68 36.47 58.93
N ALA A 2 -10.60 35.94 58.11
CA ALA A 2 -10.37 34.74 57.30
C ALA A 2 -10.07 35.19 55.87
N ASN A 3 -8.85 34.95 55.41
CA ASN A 3 -8.40 35.29 54.06
C ASN A 3 -8.88 34.19 53.10
N SER A 4 -10.03 34.41 52.44
CA SER A 4 -10.52 33.55 51.37
C SER A 4 -9.76 33.88 50.09
N LYS A 5 -8.67 33.15 49.83
CA LYS A 5 -8.01 33.18 48.52
C LYS A 5 -8.81 32.30 47.57
N ASN A 6 -9.50 32.94 46.65
CA ASN A 6 -10.25 32.34 45.54
C ASN A 6 -9.34 31.42 44.70
N PRO A 7 -9.70 30.15 44.44
CA PRO A 7 -8.91 29.30 43.56
C PRO A 7 -9.06 29.78 42.11
N GLU A 8 -7.93 30.16 41.49
CA GLU A 8 -7.82 30.43 40.06
C GLU A 8 -8.34 29.21 39.28
N ILE A 9 -9.50 29.36 38.64
CA ILE A 9 -10.05 28.33 37.75
C ILE A 9 -9.26 28.39 36.44
N PHE A 10 -8.30 27.47 36.30
CA PHE A 10 -7.59 27.25 35.05
C PHE A 10 -8.58 26.83 33.97
N HIS A 11 -8.92 27.77 33.08
CA HIS A 11 -9.63 27.44 31.85
C HIS A 11 -8.68 26.66 30.95
N ILE A 12 -8.86 25.34 30.90
CA ILE A 12 -8.24 24.52 29.88
C ILE A 12 -8.84 24.97 28.55
N LYS A 13 -8.08 25.70 27.74
CA LYS A 13 -8.45 25.95 26.34
C LYS A 13 -8.48 24.59 25.66
N GLN A 14 -9.68 24.11 25.38
CA GLN A 14 -9.87 22.95 24.54
C GLN A 14 -9.34 23.32 23.15
N LEU A 15 -8.15 22.81 22.83
CA LEU A 15 -7.58 22.94 21.50
C LEU A 15 -8.54 22.20 20.56
N ASN A 16 -9.19 22.92 19.65
CA ASN A 16 -9.83 22.30 18.50
C ASN A 16 -8.72 21.65 17.69
N VAL A 17 -8.49 20.36 17.91
CA VAL A 17 -7.77 19.53 16.97
C VAL A 17 -8.74 19.30 15.83
N ASP A 18 -8.68 20.16 14.81
CA ASP A 18 -9.33 19.92 13.53
C ASP A 18 -8.85 18.55 13.03
N SER A 19 -9.64 17.52 13.31
CA SER A 19 -9.30 16.14 13.02
C SER A 19 -9.62 15.86 11.56
N LYS A 20 -8.97 16.59 10.66
CA LYS A 20 -8.90 16.20 9.26
C LYS A 20 -7.66 15.32 9.11
N CYS A 21 -7.84 14.04 9.35
CA CYS A 21 -6.83 13.05 9.00
C CYS A 21 -6.82 12.93 7.45
N ASP A 22 -6.07 13.83 6.81
CA ASP A 22 -5.92 13.94 5.36
C ASP A 22 -4.85 12.99 4.79
N ILE A 23 -4.38 12.02 5.57
CA ILE A 23 -3.35 11.08 5.12
C ILE A 23 -4.04 9.95 4.35
N PHE A 24 -4.10 10.09 3.03
CA PHE A 24 -4.66 9.08 2.13
C PHE A 24 -3.59 8.60 1.15
N TYR A 25 -2.81 7.61 1.60
CA TYR A 25 -1.79 6.94 0.80
C TYR A 25 -2.18 5.51 0.45
N ILE A 26 -1.84 5.06 -0.75
CA ILE A 26 -1.77 3.63 -1.09
C ILE A 26 -0.31 3.19 -0.95
N LEU A 27 -0.08 2.09 -0.23
CA LEU A 27 1.18 1.39 -0.25
C LEU A 27 1.13 0.28 -1.29
N VAL A 28 2.10 0.26 -2.19
CA VAL A 28 2.28 -0.76 -3.22
C VAL A 28 3.59 -1.48 -2.99
N SER A 29 3.54 -2.78 -2.73
CA SER A 29 4.71 -3.66 -2.72
C SER A 29 4.74 -4.48 -4.00
N THR A 30 5.85 -4.43 -4.72
CA THR A 30 6.09 -5.24 -5.91
C THR A 30 6.94 -6.45 -5.56
N ILE A 31 6.84 -7.49 -6.38
CA ILE A 31 7.50 -8.78 -6.17
C ILE A 31 9.03 -8.71 -6.25
N ASP A 32 9.58 -7.65 -6.84
CA ASP A 32 11.01 -7.36 -6.83
C ASP A 32 11.49 -6.68 -5.53
N GLY A 33 10.64 -6.64 -4.50
CA GLY A 33 11.00 -6.14 -3.16
C GLY A 33 10.90 -4.62 -3.00
N LYS A 34 10.37 -3.92 -4.00
CA LYS A 34 10.18 -2.47 -3.95
C LYS A 34 8.86 -2.12 -3.29
N VAL A 35 8.90 -1.19 -2.34
CA VAL A 35 7.72 -0.65 -1.65
C VAL A 35 7.60 0.83 -1.98
N SER A 36 6.41 1.27 -2.37
CA SER A 36 6.16 2.64 -2.79
C SER A 36 4.89 3.19 -2.14
N ALA A 37 4.87 4.49 -1.85
CA ALA A 37 3.67 5.20 -1.43
C ALA A 37 3.15 6.13 -2.52
N LEU A 38 1.85 6.06 -2.79
CA LEU A 38 1.15 6.90 -3.75
C LEU A 38 0.16 7.81 -3.01
N ASP A 39 0.21 9.10 -3.31
CA ASP A 39 -0.71 10.13 -2.80
C ASP A 39 -2.01 10.15 -3.59
N LEU A 40 -3.10 9.75 -2.97
CA LEU A 40 -4.42 9.71 -3.62
C LEU A 40 -5.05 11.08 -3.80
N HIS A 41 -4.67 12.08 -3.00
CA HIS A 41 -5.10 13.46 -3.24
C HIS A 41 -4.45 14.02 -4.51
N LYS A 42 -3.29 13.49 -4.88
CA LYS A 42 -2.54 13.86 -6.09
C LYS A 42 -2.66 12.82 -7.20
N LYS A 43 -3.84 12.19 -7.34
CA LYS A 43 -4.15 11.25 -8.43
C LYS A 43 -3.16 10.07 -8.50
N GLY A 44 -2.69 9.59 -7.35
CA GLY A 44 -1.75 8.48 -7.25
C GLY A 44 -0.29 8.87 -7.53
N SER A 45 0.10 10.12 -7.33
CA SER A 45 1.49 10.54 -7.53
C SER A 45 2.43 9.82 -6.57
N LEU A 46 3.59 9.38 -7.06
CA LEU A 46 4.62 8.75 -6.23
C LEU A 46 5.18 9.75 -5.20
N VAL A 47 5.11 9.39 -3.92
CA VAL A 47 5.68 10.19 -2.82
C VAL A 47 7.10 9.73 -2.51
N TRP A 48 7.25 8.43 -2.31
CA TRP A 48 8.54 7.79 -2.06
C TRP A 48 8.52 6.36 -2.57
N SER A 49 9.72 5.83 -2.76
CA SER A 49 9.94 4.44 -3.10
C SER A 49 11.22 3.95 -2.46
N ILE A 50 11.16 2.79 -1.81
CA ILE A 50 12.30 2.15 -1.16
C ILE A 50 12.44 0.72 -1.67
N GLN A 51 13.69 0.27 -1.76
CA GLN A 51 14.00 -1.14 -1.93
C GLN A 51 13.98 -1.76 -0.53
N ALA A 52 12.90 -2.46 -0.17
CA ALA A 52 12.74 -3.01 1.18
C ALA A 52 13.57 -4.28 1.39
N ASP A 53 13.90 -5.01 0.33
CA ASP A 53 14.80 -6.17 0.35
C ASP A 53 15.81 -6.07 -0.80
N ALA A 54 17.07 -6.43 -0.55
CA ALA A 54 18.14 -6.46 -1.56
C ALA A 54 17.93 -7.56 -2.60
N ARG A 55 17.03 -8.53 -2.35
CA ARG A 55 16.71 -9.61 -3.29
C ARG A 55 15.26 -9.49 -3.76
N PRO A 56 15.01 -9.53 -5.09
CA PRO A 56 13.67 -9.75 -5.63
C PRO A 56 13.08 -11.03 -5.02
N LEU A 57 11.81 -11.00 -4.63
CA LEU A 57 11.11 -12.18 -4.11
C LEU A 57 10.96 -13.27 -5.18
N TYR A 58 11.13 -12.92 -6.46
CA TYR A 58 11.24 -13.87 -7.58
C TYR A 58 12.44 -13.56 -8.48
N SER A 59 13.35 -14.52 -8.62
CA SER A 59 14.38 -14.51 -9.67
C SER A 59 13.73 -14.84 -11.03
N SER A 60 13.35 -13.81 -11.77
CA SER A 60 13.31 -13.66 -13.25
C SER A 60 12.72 -14.73 -14.19
N SER A 61 12.41 -15.97 -13.80
CA SER A 61 11.97 -17.03 -14.74
C SER A 61 10.44 -17.13 -14.88
N LEU A 62 9.67 -16.79 -13.84
CA LEU A 62 8.21 -16.90 -13.85
C LEU A 62 7.50 -15.69 -14.49
N ALA A 63 8.13 -14.51 -14.46
CA ALA A 63 7.58 -13.29 -15.04
C ALA A 63 7.54 -13.30 -16.59
N SER A 64 8.39 -14.11 -17.21
CA SER A 64 8.46 -14.31 -18.66
C SER A 64 7.74 -15.57 -19.13
N MET A 65 7.08 -16.30 -18.23
CA MET A 65 6.43 -17.56 -18.57
C MET A 65 5.09 -17.28 -19.27
N GLU A 66 5.14 -17.34 -20.60
CA GLU A 66 3.97 -17.26 -21.46
C GLU A 66 3.51 -18.69 -21.77
N MET A 67 2.36 -19.08 -21.23
CA MET A 67 1.77 -20.39 -21.50
C MET A 67 0.68 -20.27 -22.57
N THR A 68 0.51 -21.31 -23.38
CA THR A 68 -0.58 -21.36 -24.36
C THR A 68 -1.58 -22.41 -23.91
N HIS A 69 -2.82 -22.01 -23.62
CA HIS A 69 -3.90 -22.90 -23.25
C HIS A 69 -5.05 -22.74 -24.25
N ASN A 70 -5.47 -23.82 -24.91
CA ASN A 70 -6.49 -23.81 -25.97
C ASN A 70 -6.23 -22.76 -27.07
N GLY A 71 -4.96 -22.55 -27.42
CA GLY A 71 -4.54 -21.55 -28.42
C GLY A 71 -4.57 -20.09 -27.93
N LYS A 72 -4.98 -19.83 -26.68
CA LYS A 72 -4.94 -18.50 -26.06
C LYS A 72 -3.64 -18.33 -25.28
N LYS A 73 -2.97 -17.20 -25.49
CA LYS A 73 -1.76 -16.83 -24.77
C LYS A 73 -2.15 -16.33 -23.38
N MET A 74 -1.55 -16.94 -22.35
CA MET A 74 -1.82 -16.64 -20.95
C MET A 74 -0.54 -16.14 -20.30
N ARG A 75 -0.64 -15.08 -19.52
CA ARG A 75 0.45 -14.56 -18.69
C ARG A 75 0.31 -15.09 -17.27
N ILE A 76 1.36 -15.68 -16.74
CA ILE A 76 1.42 -16.04 -15.32
C ILE A 76 1.78 -14.81 -14.48
N ILE A 77 1.05 -14.61 -13.39
CA ILE A 77 1.22 -13.54 -12.41
C ILE A 77 1.46 -14.19 -11.06
N PRO A 78 2.71 -14.20 -10.56
CA PRO A 78 2.98 -14.63 -9.19
C PRO A 78 2.51 -13.58 -8.17
N SER A 79 1.93 -14.03 -7.06
CA SER A 79 1.58 -13.19 -5.91
C SER A 79 2.59 -13.32 -4.78
N LEU A 80 2.51 -12.41 -3.82
CA LEU A 80 3.42 -12.30 -2.68
C LEU A 80 3.36 -13.51 -1.73
N ASP A 81 2.19 -14.12 -1.59
CA ASP A 81 1.94 -15.32 -0.78
C ASP A 81 2.35 -16.62 -1.51
N GLY A 82 2.92 -16.52 -2.71
CA GLY A 82 3.35 -17.66 -3.51
C GLY A 82 2.24 -18.30 -4.34
N ALA A 83 1.00 -17.78 -4.28
CA ALA A 83 -0.04 -18.20 -5.21
C ALA A 83 0.30 -17.74 -6.64
N LEU A 84 -0.27 -18.46 -7.61
CA LEU A 84 -0.09 -18.15 -9.02
C LEU A 84 -1.45 -17.80 -9.63
N TYR A 85 -1.45 -16.79 -10.49
CA TYR A 85 -2.62 -16.39 -11.24
C TYR A 85 -2.31 -16.43 -12.73
N GLN A 86 -3.35 -16.63 -13.54
CA GLN A 86 -3.27 -16.55 -14.98
C GLN A 86 -4.13 -15.38 -15.48
N PHE A 87 -3.58 -14.63 -16.44
CA PHE A 87 -4.28 -13.55 -17.12
C PHE A 87 -4.36 -13.82 -18.62
N ASP A 88 -5.56 -13.77 -19.17
CA ASP A 88 -5.83 -14.07 -20.58
C ASP A 88 -6.06 -12.83 -21.47
N GLY A 89 -5.89 -11.63 -20.90
CA GLY A 89 -6.25 -10.36 -21.54
C GLY A 89 -7.57 -9.76 -21.04
N GLU A 90 -8.44 -10.56 -20.43
CA GLU A 90 -9.77 -10.15 -19.97
C GLU A 90 -9.99 -10.44 -18.48
N LYS A 91 -9.58 -11.63 -18.02
CA LYS A 91 -9.81 -12.10 -16.65
C LYS A 91 -8.54 -12.59 -15.97
N VAL A 92 -8.51 -12.45 -14.64
CA VAL A 92 -7.48 -13.01 -13.77
C VAL A 92 -8.10 -14.15 -12.97
N GLU A 93 -7.49 -15.33 -13.01
CA GLU A 93 -7.95 -16.53 -12.29
C GLU A 93 -6.80 -17.16 -11.52
N ALA A 94 -7.09 -17.74 -10.35
CA ALA A 94 -6.10 -18.51 -9.59
C ALA A 94 -5.75 -19.80 -10.35
N VAL A 95 -4.47 -20.13 -10.37
CA VAL A 95 -3.96 -21.40 -10.90
C VAL A 95 -4.00 -22.43 -9.77
N PRO A 96 -4.65 -23.60 -9.97
CA PRO A 96 -4.70 -24.68 -8.97
C PRO A 96 -3.34 -25.28 -8.64
#